data_AF-A0A6N6KET0-F1
#
_entry.id   AF-A0A6N6KET0-F1
#
_cell.length_a   1.000
_cell.length_b   1.000
_cell.length_c   1.000
_cell.angle_alpha   90.00
_cell.angle_beta   90.00
_cell.angle_gamma   90.00
#
_symmetry.space_group_name_H-M   'P 1'
#
loop_
_entity.id
_entity.type
_entity.pdbx_description
1 polymer ?
#
loop_
_entity_poly.entity_id
_entity_poly.type
_entity_poly.pdbx_seq_one_letter_code
_entity_poly.pdbx_strand_id
1 'polypeptide(L)'
;MKPILVLFTLVIPFNLFCQTSLISGKILNQKDGQPIPYANIFNQTTQKGTISNLDGFFQIEITGPKDSVLISFIGFRNSYIKFQTGRKFYEIKLEESLQLLNEIVVTPKENSFLFDLIDSCKKNASENTSNSKAYFELKTFRNDIQLELVEGFYNAGSRGYELNKLDLKASRIALQTYHNRFFSSLESSRAITLFKSLKKSPYFPSDPPNLSKRKAKRNFFLYLEKKYLNNEGDSIFVIEFQPRNQSKAMFSGQIWINKTKMDFIKIKSICKNCKTHPFLPLFPSDSIIGVDLEITKSFKPHNKEMVFNHIDFTYQINYKSRISKPEELNFSIRTNAVLFAYNHLETFFIPKFSFSSPLVGDYRKINAMPYNKFFWENHDEYCLNDQQQMNQAFFAEASHTNNTIFNPGPQFNKGFLEHPFVHWSPNRVSFSEIRTDTIEQPFISPEEDQFNLAVKIFLDINTYQDSTNILTATVFDPYDSYFYPPINDVTNCFINMYFDWCEIQRRNFQKTLETSVSSPETMNDIIEDFYRNFNQQRRMFLKKLKLGNNEAEMEKWNAYIYQELGIDNFRIFDPFPEDKE
;
A
#
# COMPACT_ATOMS: atom_id res chain seq x y z
N MET A 1 6.29 -18.11 78.23
CA MET A 1 6.16 -18.50 76.81
C MET A 1 6.16 -17.22 75.99
N LYS A 2 7.16 -17.03 75.11
CA LYS A 2 7.33 -15.80 74.30
C LYS A 2 6.42 -15.91 73.05
N PRO A 3 5.60 -14.89 72.71
CA PRO A 3 4.87 -14.91 71.45
C PRO A 3 5.85 -14.65 70.30
N ILE A 4 5.91 -15.60 69.36
CA ILE A 4 6.63 -15.47 68.09
C ILE A 4 5.79 -14.55 67.19
N LEU A 5 6.32 -13.37 66.90
CA LEU A 5 5.76 -12.43 65.93
C LEU A 5 6.13 -12.94 64.52
N VAL A 6 5.18 -13.54 63.83
CA VAL A 6 5.33 -13.92 62.41
C VAL A 6 5.22 -12.65 61.57
N LEU A 7 6.36 -12.17 61.06
CA LEU A 7 6.44 -11.05 60.13
C LEU A 7 5.95 -11.52 58.75
N PHE A 8 4.73 -11.14 58.40
CA PHE A 8 4.15 -11.37 57.08
C PHE A 8 4.77 -10.36 56.10
N THR A 9 5.85 -10.76 55.42
CA THR A 9 6.48 -9.95 54.37
C THR A 9 5.56 -9.86 53.16
N LEU A 10 4.89 -8.72 53.02
CA LEU A 10 4.07 -8.32 51.88
C LEU A 10 4.97 -8.18 50.64
N VAL A 11 4.99 -9.20 49.77
CA VAL A 11 5.64 -9.12 48.46
C VAL A 11 4.75 -8.28 47.55
N ILE A 12 5.01 -6.98 47.50
CA ILE A 12 4.40 -6.09 46.50
C ILE A 12 5.11 -6.39 45.18
N PRO A 13 4.39 -6.82 44.11
CA PRO A 13 5.00 -6.90 42.79
C PRO A 13 5.31 -5.47 42.34
N PHE A 14 6.60 -5.11 42.33
CA PHE A 14 7.09 -3.93 41.64
C PHE A 14 6.90 -4.17 40.13
N ASN A 15 5.79 -3.67 39.59
CA ASN A 15 5.66 -3.47 38.16
C ASN A 15 6.69 -2.40 37.76
N LEU A 16 7.88 -2.84 37.35
CA LEU A 16 8.87 -2.00 36.68
C LEU A 16 8.31 -1.67 35.30
N PHE A 17 7.60 -0.54 35.19
CA PHE A 17 7.27 0.02 33.88
C PHE A 17 8.58 0.45 33.21
N CYS A 18 8.96 -0.25 32.14
CA CYS A 18 9.97 0.25 31.21
C CYS A 18 9.39 1.52 30.58
N GLN A 19 9.92 2.70 30.96
CA GLN A 19 9.47 3.96 30.39
C GLN A 19 10.05 4.11 28.99
N THR A 20 9.27 3.75 27.98
CA THR A 20 9.56 4.13 26.60
C THR A 20 9.40 5.64 26.46
N SER A 21 10.39 6.30 25.85
CA SER A 21 10.36 7.72 25.55
C SER A 21 10.43 7.92 24.04
N LEU A 22 9.50 8.69 23.51
CA LEU A 22 9.52 9.08 22.10
C LEU A 22 10.50 10.25 21.89
N ILE A 23 11.50 10.04 21.04
CA ILE A 23 12.45 11.07 20.64
C ILE A 23 12.17 11.49 19.20
N SER A 24 12.28 12.79 18.95
CA SER A 24 12.18 13.39 17.64
C SER A 24 13.52 13.98 17.20
N GLY A 25 13.70 14.16 15.90
CA GLY A 25 14.89 14.83 15.39
C GLY A 25 14.80 15.18 13.92
N LYS A 26 15.82 15.87 13.43
CA LYS A 26 15.98 16.25 12.03
C LYS A 26 17.38 15.86 11.53
N ILE A 27 17.44 15.15 10.42
CA ILE A 27 18.67 14.70 9.78
C ILE A 27 19.01 15.68 8.67
N LEU A 28 20.19 16.29 8.77
CA LEU A 28 20.68 17.31 7.86
C LEU A 28 22.05 16.89 7.29
N ASN A 29 22.35 17.33 6.07
CA ASN A 29 23.71 17.26 5.55
C ASN A 29 24.57 18.31 6.27
N GLN A 30 25.70 17.89 6.84
CA GLN A 30 26.62 18.78 7.55
C GLN A 30 27.18 19.89 6.65
N LYS A 31 27.29 19.64 5.35
CA LYS A 31 27.95 20.54 4.39
C LYS A 31 27.09 21.75 4.00
N ASP A 32 25.82 21.52 3.68
CA ASP A 32 24.92 22.54 3.12
C ASP A 32 23.67 22.80 3.99
N GLY A 33 23.49 22.04 5.07
CA GLY A 33 22.35 22.16 5.97
C GLY A 33 21.02 21.65 5.40
N GLN A 34 21.03 21.05 4.20
CA GLN A 34 19.82 20.54 3.57
C GLN A 34 19.30 19.29 4.29
N PRO A 35 17.97 19.08 4.37
CA PRO A 35 17.41 17.87 4.95
C PRO A 35 17.82 16.63 4.17
N ILE A 36 18.05 15.53 4.88
CA ILE A 36 18.30 14.23 4.29
C ILE A 36 17.02 13.40 4.41
N PRO A 37 16.24 13.30 3.32
CA PRO A 37 15.04 12.49 3.33
C PRO A 37 15.36 11.00 3.29
N TYR A 38 14.52 10.21 3.93
CA TYR A 38 14.55 8.74 3.92
C TYR A 38 15.89 8.14 4.39
N ALA A 39 16.57 8.83 5.30
CA ALA A 39 17.68 8.26 6.05
C ALA A 39 17.15 7.14 6.96
N ASN A 40 17.94 6.08 7.15
CA ASN A 40 17.58 5.00 8.05
C ASN A 40 17.98 5.38 9.48
N ILE A 41 17.05 5.25 10.42
CA ILE A 41 17.28 5.40 11.86
C ILE A 41 16.97 4.05 12.50
N PHE A 42 17.92 3.44 13.18
CA PHE A 42 17.77 2.10 13.76
C PHE A 42 18.22 2.08 15.22
N ASN A 43 17.30 1.73 16.12
CA ASN A 43 17.60 1.50 17.53
C ASN A 43 18.08 0.06 17.72
N GLN A 44 19.37 -0.06 18.04
CA GLN A 44 20.01 -1.37 18.19
C GLN A 44 19.56 -2.14 19.43
N THR A 45 19.02 -1.45 20.44
CA THR A 45 18.51 -2.08 21.67
C THR A 45 17.16 -2.72 21.41
N THR A 46 16.22 -1.95 20.85
CA THR A 46 14.84 -2.41 20.63
C THR A 46 14.69 -3.20 19.33
N GLN A 47 15.70 -3.19 18.46
CA GLN A 47 15.66 -3.74 17.10
C GLN A 47 14.55 -3.11 16.23
N LYS A 48 14.03 -1.95 16.65
CA LYS A 48 13.08 -1.13 15.89
C LYS A 48 13.83 -0.03 15.16
N GLY A 49 13.22 0.51 14.11
CA GLY A 49 13.74 1.69 13.45
C GLY A 49 12.64 2.55 12.86
N THR A 50 13.05 3.62 12.21
CA THR A 50 12.22 4.50 11.39
C THR A 50 13.03 4.97 10.20
N ILE A 51 12.40 5.70 9.29
CA ILE A 51 13.09 6.53 8.30
C ILE A 51 12.75 8.00 8.52
N SER A 52 13.56 8.92 7.98
CA SER A 52 13.22 10.34 7.95
C SER A 52 12.26 10.67 6.81
N ASN A 53 11.40 11.68 6.99
CA ASN A 53 10.49 12.17 5.96
C ASN A 53 11.18 13.13 4.97
N LEU A 54 10.41 13.77 4.08
CA LEU A 54 10.91 14.73 3.07
C LEU A 54 11.72 15.89 3.68
N ASP A 55 11.37 16.33 4.89
CA ASP A 55 12.05 17.40 5.62
C ASP A 55 13.21 16.87 6.49
N GLY A 56 13.56 15.59 6.37
CA GLY A 56 14.58 14.95 7.20
C GLY A 56 14.14 14.72 8.64
N PHE A 57 12.87 14.98 8.99
CA PHE A 57 12.33 14.76 10.33
C PHE A 57 12.09 13.26 10.59
N PHE A 58 12.29 12.82 11.82
CA PHE A 58 11.99 11.46 12.26
C PHE A 58 11.53 11.43 13.72
N GLN A 59 10.87 10.34 14.11
CA GLN A 59 10.60 9.99 15.50
C GLN A 59 10.93 8.52 15.74
N ILE A 60 11.53 8.21 16.89
CA ILE A 60 11.85 6.85 17.29
C ILE A 60 11.67 6.67 18.80
N GLU A 61 11.16 5.50 19.19
CA GLU A 61 11.06 5.10 20.58
C GLU A 61 12.42 4.63 21.12
N ILE A 62 12.71 5.03 22.35
CA ILE A 62 13.86 4.56 23.11
C ILE A 62 13.42 4.04 24.47
N THR A 63 14.13 3.03 24.97
CA THR A 63 13.87 2.39 26.27
C THR A 63 14.74 2.96 27.39
N GLY A 64 15.79 3.71 27.05
CA GLY A 64 16.60 4.41 28.04
C GLY A 64 17.80 5.16 27.45
N PRO A 65 18.55 5.90 28.28
CA PRO A 65 19.69 6.73 27.86
C PRO A 65 20.91 5.90 27.38
N LYS A 66 20.88 4.58 27.56
CA LYS A 66 21.89 3.66 27.04
C LYS A 66 21.60 3.16 25.62
N ASP A 67 20.45 3.50 25.05
CA ASP A 67 20.12 3.11 23.68
C ASP A 67 21.10 3.75 22.70
N SER A 68 21.56 2.91 21.77
CA SER A 68 22.42 3.31 20.66
C SER A 68 21.57 3.33 19.41
N VAL A 69 21.38 4.53 18.85
CA VAL A 69 20.66 4.70 17.59
C VAL A 69 21.64 4.97 16.47
N LEU A 70 21.64 4.06 15.51
CA LEU A 70 22.40 4.14 14.28
C LEU A 70 21.61 4.94 13.24
N ILE A 71 22.23 5.97 12.70
CA ILE A 71 21.71 6.75 11.59
C ILE A 71 22.60 6.52 10.40
N SER A 72 21.99 6.11 9.28
CA SER A 72 22.73 5.78 8.06
C SER A 72 22.00 6.27 6.82
N PHE A 73 22.78 6.76 5.86
CA PHE A 73 22.28 7.16 4.55
C PHE A 73 23.37 6.94 3.49
N ILE A 74 22.96 6.56 2.27
CA ILE A 74 23.89 6.21 1.20
C ILE A 74 24.70 7.45 0.80
N GLY A 75 26.03 7.36 0.93
CA GLY A 75 26.95 8.45 0.64
C GLY A 75 27.37 9.27 1.86
N PHE A 76 26.93 8.88 3.06
CA PHE A 76 27.26 9.53 4.32
C PHE A 76 27.90 8.55 5.30
N ARG A 77 28.71 9.07 6.21
CA ARG A 77 29.25 8.31 7.34
C ARG A 77 28.13 7.94 8.31
N ASN A 78 28.17 6.72 8.83
CA ASN A 78 27.24 6.29 9.87
C ASN A 78 27.44 7.16 11.11
N SER A 79 26.33 7.62 11.70
CA SER A 79 26.34 8.37 12.96
C SER A 79 25.69 7.53 14.04
N TYR A 80 26.37 7.40 15.18
CA TYR A 80 25.85 6.70 16.36
C TYR A 80 25.50 7.74 17.41
N ILE A 81 24.23 7.79 17.78
CA ILE A 81 23.73 8.77 18.74
C ILE A 81 23.29 8.06 20.00
N LYS A 82 23.84 8.56 21.11
CA LYS A 82 23.36 8.27 22.46
C LYS A 82 22.45 9.41 22.87
N PHE A 83 21.23 9.07 23.26
CA PHE A 83 20.26 10.07 23.67
C PHE A 83 20.42 10.43 25.15
N GLN A 84 20.37 11.72 25.44
CA GLN A 84 20.42 12.27 26.78
C GLN A 84 19.02 12.26 27.40
N THR A 85 18.95 11.87 28.68
CA THR A 85 17.71 11.92 29.46
C THR A 85 17.12 13.33 29.47
N GLY A 86 15.81 13.46 29.22
CA GLY A 86 15.08 14.73 29.23
C GLY A 86 15.12 15.54 27.94
N ARG A 87 16.05 15.26 27.00
CA ARG A 87 16.08 15.91 25.69
C ARG A 87 15.21 15.14 24.69
N LYS A 88 14.19 15.82 24.15
CA LYS A 88 13.19 15.24 23.24
C LYS A 88 13.45 15.48 21.75
N PHE A 89 14.32 16.45 21.40
CA PHE A 89 14.62 16.82 20.02
C PHE A 89 16.13 16.87 19.72
N TYR A 90 16.54 16.30 18.58
CA TYR A 90 17.94 16.26 18.13
C TYR A 90 18.07 16.71 16.68
N GLU A 91 18.92 17.72 16.45
CA GLU A 91 19.40 18.03 15.11
C GLU A 91 20.69 17.24 14.86
N ILE A 92 20.68 16.46 13.79
CA ILE A 92 21.70 15.44 13.51
C ILE A 92 22.30 15.72 12.15
N LYS A 93 23.59 16.08 12.15
CA LYS A 93 24.32 16.40 10.93
C LYS A 93 25.12 15.20 10.50
N LEU A 94 24.87 14.71 9.29
CA LEU A 94 25.64 13.62 8.69
C LEU A 94 26.75 14.20 7.81
N GLU A 95 27.95 13.64 7.96
CA GLU A 95 29.11 13.95 7.11
C GLU A 95 29.05 13.12 5.82
N GLU A 96 29.24 13.76 4.67
CA GLU A 96 29.44 13.06 3.40
C GLU A 96 30.65 12.10 3.52
N SER A 97 30.54 10.89 2.97
CA SER A 97 31.64 9.93 2.87
C SER A 97 32.71 10.47 1.91
N LEU A 98 33.62 11.30 2.42
CA LEU A 98 34.73 11.85 1.66
C LEU A 98 36.00 11.04 1.95
N GLN A 99 36.21 10.01 1.16
CA GLN A 99 37.56 9.52 0.89
C GLN A 99 37.69 9.37 -0.62
N LEU A 100 38.10 10.46 -1.27
CA LEU A 100 38.31 10.51 -2.70
C LEU A 100 39.40 9.50 -3.06
N LEU A 101 39.01 8.38 -3.66
CA LEU A 101 39.93 7.54 -4.40
C LEU A 101 40.34 8.33 -5.65
N ASN A 102 41.65 8.38 -5.97
CA ASN A 102 42.26 9.20 -7.02
C ASN A 102 41.30 9.55 -8.18
N GLU A 103 41.24 10.85 -8.47
CA GLU A 103 40.50 11.45 -9.56
C GLU A 103 40.94 10.77 -10.87
N ILE A 104 40.03 10.03 -11.50
CA ILE A 104 40.25 9.58 -12.87
C ILE A 104 39.39 10.50 -13.71
N VAL A 105 40.05 11.39 -14.46
CA VAL A 105 39.40 12.11 -15.56
C VAL A 105 39.09 11.09 -16.65
N VAL A 106 37.93 10.43 -16.54
CA VAL A 106 37.52 9.47 -17.57
C VAL A 106 36.94 10.24 -18.75
N THR A 107 37.69 10.34 -19.85
CA THR A 107 37.19 10.99 -21.07
C THR A 107 36.20 10.08 -21.82
N PRO A 108 35.20 10.63 -22.54
CA PRO A 108 34.10 9.87 -23.16
C PRO A 108 34.48 8.70 -24.09
N LYS A 109 35.73 8.64 -24.58
CA LYS A 109 36.21 7.57 -25.48
C LYS A 109 36.63 6.29 -24.75
N GLU A 110 36.87 6.31 -23.44
CA GLU A 110 37.37 5.16 -22.65
C GLU A 110 36.34 4.55 -21.68
N ASN A 111 35.05 4.92 -21.80
CA ASN A 111 34.03 4.57 -20.80
C ASN A 111 33.49 3.13 -20.92
N SER A 112 34.15 2.23 -21.67
CA SER A 112 33.71 0.82 -21.79
C SER A 112 33.59 0.16 -20.44
N PHE A 113 34.54 0.42 -19.53
CA PHE A 113 34.60 -0.25 -18.24
C PHE A 113 33.36 0.06 -17.37
N LEU A 114 32.75 1.24 -17.50
CA LEU A 114 31.53 1.59 -16.76
C LEU A 114 30.34 0.75 -17.22
N PHE A 115 30.23 0.50 -18.53
CA PHE A 115 29.24 -0.44 -19.06
C PHE A 115 29.53 -1.87 -18.65
N ASP A 116 30.81 -2.26 -18.60
CA ASP A 116 31.23 -3.58 -18.12
C ASP A 116 30.85 -3.79 -16.65
N LEU A 117 31.05 -2.75 -15.83
CA LEU A 117 30.68 -2.74 -14.41
C LEU A 117 29.16 -2.93 -14.20
N ILE A 118 28.33 -2.17 -14.93
CA ILE A 118 26.87 -2.33 -14.89
C ILE A 118 26.47 -3.75 -15.33
N ASP A 119 27.05 -4.26 -16.42
CA ASP A 119 26.76 -5.61 -16.93
C ASP A 119 27.16 -6.71 -15.94
N SER A 120 28.28 -6.54 -15.22
CA SER A 120 28.68 -7.45 -14.15
C SER A 120 27.74 -7.42 -12.95
N CYS A 121 27.28 -6.23 -12.52
CA CYS A 121 26.32 -6.13 -11.42
C CYS A 121 24.99 -6.81 -11.75
N LYS A 122 24.56 -6.73 -13.02
CA LYS A 122 23.37 -7.46 -13.50
C LYS A 122 23.54 -8.97 -13.41
N LYS A 123 24.74 -9.48 -13.74
CA LYS A 123 25.05 -10.91 -13.64
C LYS A 123 25.18 -11.40 -12.20
N ASN A 124 25.54 -10.51 -11.28
CA ASN A 124 25.60 -10.80 -9.84
C ASN A 124 24.23 -10.70 -9.14
N ALA A 125 23.18 -10.25 -9.84
CA ALA A 125 21.85 -10.11 -9.28
C ALA A 125 21.31 -11.46 -8.81
N SER A 126 20.88 -11.52 -7.55
CA SER A 126 20.19 -12.71 -7.02
C SER A 126 18.84 -12.90 -7.71
N GLU A 127 18.49 -14.16 -7.93
CA GLU A 127 17.19 -14.59 -8.42
C GLU A 127 16.33 -15.20 -7.30
N ASN A 128 16.83 -15.19 -6.06
CA ASN A 128 16.10 -15.68 -4.90
C ASN A 128 15.02 -14.71 -4.47
N THR A 129 13.96 -15.28 -3.91
CA THR A 129 12.83 -14.51 -3.39
C THR A 129 13.04 -14.18 -1.92
N SER A 130 12.68 -12.96 -1.53
CA SER A 130 12.63 -12.52 -0.14
C SER A 130 11.31 -11.81 0.14
N ASN A 131 10.72 -12.10 1.29
CA ASN A 131 9.54 -11.40 1.79
C ASN A 131 9.95 -10.42 2.89
N SER A 132 9.20 -9.35 2.99
CA SER A 132 9.38 -8.31 4.01
C SER A 132 8.05 -7.65 4.31
N LYS A 133 7.94 -7.02 5.47
CA LYS A 133 6.91 -5.99 5.67
C LYS A 133 7.28 -4.76 4.84
N ALA A 134 6.29 -3.97 4.46
CA ALA A 134 6.52 -2.71 3.77
C ALA A 134 5.51 -1.65 4.20
N TYR A 135 6.01 -0.41 4.27
CA TYR A 135 5.20 0.78 4.49
C TYR A 135 5.16 1.58 3.20
N PHE A 136 3.97 2.05 2.85
CA PHE A 136 3.70 2.88 1.69
C PHE A 136 3.08 4.20 2.16
N GLU A 137 3.62 5.32 1.69
CA GLU A 137 3.01 6.64 1.83
C GLU A 137 2.90 7.28 0.45
N LEU A 138 1.78 7.92 0.18
CA LEU A 138 1.60 8.77 -1.00
C LEU A 138 1.02 10.10 -0.56
N LYS A 139 1.66 11.19 -1.00
CA LYS A 139 1.17 12.55 -0.84
C LYS A 139 1.08 13.23 -2.20
N THR A 140 -0.05 13.86 -2.47
CA THR A 140 -0.24 14.65 -3.70
C THR A 140 -0.48 16.10 -3.37
N PHE A 141 0.17 16.96 -4.15
CA PHE A 141 0.17 18.39 -3.97
C PHE A 141 -0.19 19.10 -5.26
N ARG A 142 -0.89 20.23 -5.11
CA ARG A 142 -0.93 21.29 -6.10
C ARG A 142 -0.31 22.53 -5.48
N ASN A 143 0.80 22.98 -6.06
CA ASN A 143 1.67 23.96 -5.41
C ASN A 143 2.03 23.45 -4.00
N ASP A 144 1.74 24.21 -2.94
CA ASP A 144 2.02 23.82 -1.55
C ASP A 144 0.79 23.25 -0.81
N ILE A 145 -0.34 23.05 -1.50
CA ILE A 145 -1.57 22.51 -0.89
C ILE A 145 -1.61 21.00 -1.10
N GLN A 146 -1.65 20.25 0.00
CA GLN A 146 -1.85 18.80 -0.02
C GLN A 146 -3.31 18.46 -0.34
N LEU A 147 -3.53 17.54 -1.27
CA LEU A 147 -4.84 17.13 -1.78
C LEU A 147 -5.15 15.66 -1.53
N GLU A 148 -4.12 14.84 -1.34
CA GLU A 148 -4.23 13.40 -1.15
C GLU A 148 -3.19 12.93 -0.15
N LEU A 149 -3.61 12.01 0.71
CA LEU A 149 -2.76 11.21 1.57
C LEU A 149 -3.24 9.76 1.52
N VAL A 150 -2.34 8.84 1.18
CA VAL A 150 -2.56 7.40 1.28
C VAL A 150 -1.46 6.80 2.13
N GLU A 151 -1.85 5.99 3.10
CA GLU A 151 -0.91 5.18 3.87
C GLU A 151 -1.33 3.72 3.79
N GLY A 152 -0.35 2.82 3.67
CA GLY A 152 -0.63 1.40 3.55
C GLY A 152 0.51 0.54 4.07
N PHE A 153 0.13 -0.56 4.71
CA PHE A 153 1.02 -1.63 5.12
C PHE A 153 0.85 -2.82 4.19
N TYR A 154 1.96 -3.43 3.82
CA TYR A 154 1.99 -4.56 2.90
C TYR A 154 2.95 -5.64 3.38
N ASN A 155 2.75 -6.87 2.91
CA ASN A 155 3.86 -7.79 2.72
C ASN A 155 4.40 -7.59 1.29
N ALA A 156 5.68 -7.24 1.19
CA ALA A 156 6.40 -7.05 -0.06
C ALA A 156 7.18 -8.32 -0.42
N GLY A 157 6.84 -8.89 -1.57
CA GLY A 157 7.57 -10.00 -2.19
C GLY A 157 8.57 -9.46 -3.21
N SER A 158 9.85 -9.73 -2.99
CA SER A 158 10.95 -9.30 -3.86
C SER A 158 11.68 -10.50 -4.47
N ARG A 159 12.32 -10.30 -5.62
CA ARG A 159 13.23 -11.25 -6.26
C ARG A 159 14.51 -10.51 -6.62
N GLY A 160 15.55 -10.71 -5.81
CA GLY A 160 16.74 -9.85 -5.80
C GLY A 160 16.36 -8.38 -5.71
N TYR A 161 16.82 -7.58 -6.68
CA TYR A 161 16.56 -6.14 -6.77
C TYR A 161 15.09 -5.78 -7.09
N GLU A 162 14.26 -6.72 -7.57
CA GLU A 162 12.94 -6.41 -8.10
C GLU A 162 11.83 -6.64 -7.07
N LEU A 163 11.02 -5.60 -6.81
CA LEU A 163 9.76 -5.73 -6.11
C LEU A 163 8.72 -6.36 -7.04
N ASN A 164 8.22 -7.55 -6.72
CA ASN A 164 7.33 -8.33 -7.58
C ASN A 164 5.88 -8.35 -7.13
N LYS A 165 5.65 -8.28 -5.82
CA LYS A 165 4.31 -8.42 -5.24
C LYS A 165 4.15 -7.50 -4.02
N LEU A 166 2.94 -6.97 -3.86
CA LEU A 166 2.51 -6.25 -2.67
C LEU A 166 1.17 -6.83 -2.23
N ASP A 167 1.16 -7.51 -1.08
CA ASP A 167 -0.04 -8.03 -0.44
C ASP A 167 -0.50 -7.04 0.63
N LEU A 168 -1.66 -6.42 0.42
CA LEU A 168 -2.18 -5.35 1.28
C LEU A 168 -2.61 -5.92 2.65
N LYS A 169 -2.04 -5.36 3.72
CA LYS A 169 -2.42 -5.65 5.12
C LYS A 169 -3.50 -4.69 5.62
N ALA A 170 -3.22 -3.39 5.58
CA ALA A 170 -4.12 -2.35 6.04
C ALA A 170 -3.80 -1.07 5.28
N SER A 171 -4.81 -0.23 5.03
CA SER A 171 -4.60 1.06 4.36
C SER A 171 -5.63 2.08 4.79
N ARG A 172 -5.26 3.34 4.64
CA ARG A 172 -6.15 4.47 4.81
C ARG A 172 -5.88 5.53 3.77
N ILE A 173 -6.93 6.27 3.44
CA ILE A 173 -6.91 7.32 2.44
C ILE A 173 -7.65 8.55 2.97
N ALA A 174 -7.12 9.72 2.63
CA ALA A 174 -7.73 11.01 2.85
C ALA A 174 -7.60 11.83 1.57
N LEU A 175 -8.70 12.45 1.15
CA LEU A 175 -8.76 13.37 0.03
C LEU A 175 -9.31 14.71 0.47
N GLN A 176 -8.73 15.78 -0.06
CA GLN A 176 -9.20 17.14 0.08
C GLN A 176 -9.52 17.73 -1.29
N THR A 177 -10.61 18.49 -1.36
CA THR A 177 -11.00 19.14 -2.61
C THR A 177 -10.19 20.42 -2.85
N TYR A 178 -9.94 20.73 -4.12
CA TYR A 178 -9.41 22.02 -4.55
C TYR A 178 -10.33 22.60 -5.63
N HIS A 179 -10.87 23.79 -5.41
CA HIS A 179 -11.94 24.38 -6.25
C HIS A 179 -13.03 23.36 -6.63
N ASN A 180 -13.56 22.67 -5.61
CA ASN A 180 -14.63 21.69 -5.78
C ASN A 180 -14.23 20.43 -6.59
N ARG A 181 -12.93 20.11 -6.68
CA ARG A 181 -12.39 18.94 -7.41
C ARG A 181 -11.54 18.02 -6.55
N PHE A 182 -11.60 16.73 -6.86
CA PHE A 182 -10.66 15.74 -6.37
C PHE A 182 -9.52 15.50 -7.35
N PHE A 183 -8.37 15.13 -6.81
CA PHE A 183 -7.26 14.57 -7.55
C PHE A 183 -6.89 13.26 -6.90
N SER A 184 -6.63 12.24 -7.72
CA SER A 184 -6.39 10.91 -7.21
C SER A 184 -5.38 10.11 -7.99
N SER A 185 -4.55 9.37 -7.26
CA SER A 185 -3.47 8.55 -7.80
C SER A 185 -3.79 7.05 -7.69
N LEU A 186 -4.85 6.61 -8.38
CA LEU A 186 -5.58 5.34 -8.14
C LEU A 186 -4.78 4.03 -8.22
N GLU A 187 -3.61 4.01 -8.87
CA GLU A 187 -2.82 2.78 -9.08
C GLU A 187 -1.31 2.98 -8.88
N SER A 188 -0.91 3.85 -7.94
CA SER A 188 0.51 4.14 -7.72
C SER A 188 1.30 2.91 -7.25
N SER A 189 0.69 2.02 -6.45
CA SER A 189 1.35 0.78 -6.01
C SER A 189 1.67 -0.16 -7.19
N ARG A 190 0.78 -0.18 -8.19
CA ARG A 190 0.95 -0.92 -9.44
C ARG A 190 2.05 -0.32 -10.32
N ALA A 191 2.09 1.01 -10.45
CA ALA A 191 3.16 1.68 -11.19
C ALA A 191 4.55 1.34 -10.60
N ILE A 192 4.66 1.34 -9.27
CA ILE A 192 5.88 0.97 -8.53
C ILE A 192 6.29 -0.49 -8.82
N THR A 193 5.35 -1.45 -8.76
CA THR A 193 5.65 -2.87 -9.02
C THR A 193 5.94 -3.17 -10.49
N LEU A 194 5.37 -2.40 -11.43
CA LEU A 194 5.65 -2.48 -12.87
C LEU A 194 7.02 -1.91 -13.27
N PHE A 195 7.56 -0.98 -12.49
CA PHE A 195 8.89 -0.44 -12.75
C PHE A 195 9.95 -1.50 -12.36
N LYS A 196 10.68 -2.02 -13.35
CA LYS A 196 11.75 -3.00 -13.14
C LYS A 196 13.10 -2.37 -13.44
N SER A 197 14.06 -2.55 -12.54
CA SER A 197 15.40 -1.95 -12.63
C SER A 197 16.27 -2.65 -13.68
N LEU A 198 16.15 -3.97 -13.80
CA LEU A 198 17.02 -4.80 -14.65
C LEU A 198 16.32 -5.30 -15.91
N LYS A 199 15.00 -5.11 -16.02
CA LYS A 199 14.18 -5.56 -17.15
C LYS A 199 13.48 -4.39 -17.80
N LYS A 200 13.53 -4.31 -19.13
CA LYS A 200 12.84 -3.27 -19.88
C LYS A 200 11.32 -3.39 -19.68
N SER A 201 10.69 -2.29 -19.32
CA SER A 201 9.23 -2.15 -19.25
C SER A 201 8.72 -1.37 -20.48
N PRO A 202 7.55 -1.72 -21.05
CA PRO A 202 6.90 -0.89 -22.06
C PRO A 202 6.29 0.39 -21.48
N TYR A 203 6.12 0.46 -20.15
CA TYR A 203 5.44 1.56 -19.45
C TYR A 203 6.39 2.67 -19.00
N PHE A 204 7.70 2.44 -19.00
CA PHE A 204 8.69 3.40 -18.52
C PHE A 204 9.81 3.65 -19.54
N PRO A 205 10.47 4.82 -19.49
CA PRO A 205 11.71 5.07 -20.21
C PRO A 205 12.78 4.03 -19.87
N SER A 206 13.73 3.81 -20.78
CA SER A 206 14.84 2.88 -20.53
C SER A 206 16.01 3.56 -19.83
N ASP A 207 16.77 2.80 -19.05
CA ASP A 207 18.02 3.21 -18.39
C ASP A 207 19.12 2.17 -18.71
N PRO A 208 20.41 2.44 -18.39
CA PRO A 208 21.47 1.49 -18.72
C PRO A 208 21.29 0.09 -18.11
N PRO A 209 20.91 -0.07 -16.82
CA PRO A 209 20.70 -1.39 -16.21
C PRO A 209 19.63 -2.25 -16.91
N ASN A 210 18.52 -1.66 -17.37
CA ASN A 210 17.45 -2.41 -18.03
C ASN A 210 17.71 -2.76 -19.52
N LEU A 211 18.85 -2.33 -20.08
CA LEU A 211 19.25 -2.63 -21.46
C LEU A 211 20.40 -3.65 -21.52
N SER A 212 20.53 -4.33 -22.67
CA SER A 212 21.77 -5.08 -22.95
C SER A 212 22.94 -4.11 -23.10
N LYS A 213 24.14 -4.55 -22.71
CA LYS A 213 25.37 -3.76 -22.80
C LYS A 213 25.57 -3.05 -24.16
N ARG A 214 25.31 -3.76 -25.27
CA ARG A 214 25.39 -3.19 -26.63
C ARG A 214 24.39 -2.03 -26.83
N LYS A 215 23.15 -2.19 -26.38
CA LYS A 215 22.11 -1.16 -26.48
C LYS A 215 22.40 0.02 -25.54
N ALA A 216 22.88 -0.26 -24.33
CA ALA A 216 23.29 0.78 -23.38
C ALA A 216 24.43 1.64 -23.97
N LYS A 217 25.49 1.03 -24.51
CA LYS A 217 26.60 1.74 -25.17
C LYS A 217 26.15 2.65 -26.32
N ARG A 218 25.19 2.18 -27.12
CA ARG A 218 24.63 2.93 -28.25
C ARG A 218 23.79 4.12 -27.82
N ASN A 219 23.12 4.03 -26.68
CA ASN A 219 22.08 4.97 -26.28
C ASN A 219 22.51 5.94 -25.18
N PHE A 220 23.57 5.66 -24.42
CA PHE A 220 23.98 6.46 -23.25
C PHE A 220 25.44 6.88 -23.27
N PHE A 221 25.70 8.05 -22.69
CA PHE A 221 26.99 8.43 -22.12
C PHE A 221 26.98 8.07 -20.63
N LEU A 222 28.09 7.53 -20.12
CA LEU A 222 28.29 7.27 -18.70
C LEU A 222 29.48 8.09 -18.22
N TYR A 223 29.40 8.68 -17.04
CA TYR A 223 30.48 9.45 -16.41
C TYR A 223 30.68 8.94 -15.00
N LEU A 224 31.93 8.77 -14.59
CA LEU A 224 32.24 8.44 -13.21
C LEU A 224 32.31 9.74 -12.41
N GLU A 225 31.28 10.02 -11.64
CA GLU A 225 31.11 11.30 -10.95
C GLU A 225 31.84 11.31 -9.60
N LYS A 226 31.68 10.23 -8.81
CA LYS A 226 32.26 10.14 -7.46
C LYS A 226 32.79 8.74 -7.16
N LYS A 227 33.79 8.69 -6.29
CA LYS A 227 34.28 7.48 -5.64
C LYS A 227 34.47 7.73 -4.16
N TYR A 228 34.05 6.79 -3.33
CA TYR A 228 34.29 6.83 -1.89
C TYR A 228 34.34 5.43 -1.30
N LEU A 229 34.89 5.29 -0.09
CA LEU A 229 34.74 4.07 0.70
C LEU A 229 33.50 4.17 1.59
N ASN A 230 32.67 3.13 1.61
CA ASN A 230 31.58 3.04 2.58
C ASN A 230 32.13 2.70 3.99
N ASN A 231 31.25 2.62 4.99
CA ASN A 231 31.64 2.31 6.36
C ASN A 231 32.21 0.87 6.53
N GLU A 232 32.03 -0.02 5.56
CA GLU A 232 32.61 -1.38 5.52
C GLU A 232 33.96 -1.43 4.80
N GLY A 233 34.45 -0.30 4.26
CA GLY A 233 35.69 -0.25 3.46
C GLY A 233 35.50 -0.67 1.99
N ASP A 234 34.27 -0.91 1.54
CA ASP A 234 33.99 -1.20 0.13
C ASP A 234 34.09 0.06 -0.73
N SER A 235 34.62 -0.09 -1.94
CA SER A 235 34.69 0.99 -2.92
C SER A 235 33.34 1.22 -3.58
N ILE A 236 32.79 2.42 -3.42
CA ILE A 236 31.53 2.83 -4.03
C ILE A 236 31.80 3.77 -5.20
N PHE A 237 31.22 3.44 -6.36
CA PHE A 237 31.28 4.26 -7.57
C PHE A 237 29.90 4.89 -7.81
N VAL A 238 29.87 6.19 -8.07
CA VAL A 238 28.68 6.92 -8.51
C VAL A 238 28.85 7.23 -9.99
N ILE A 239 27.98 6.63 -10.81
CA ILE A 239 28.02 6.73 -12.26
C ILE A 239 26.83 7.56 -12.70
N GLU A 240 27.10 8.73 -13.27
CA GLU A 240 26.08 9.51 -13.98
C GLU A 240 25.83 8.90 -15.36
N PHE A 241 24.57 8.86 -15.79
CA PHE A 241 24.18 8.44 -17.13
C PHE A 241 23.29 9.48 -17.80
N GLN A 242 23.60 9.78 -19.06
CA GLN A 242 22.85 10.72 -19.89
C GLN A 242 22.54 10.10 -21.25
N PRO A 243 21.31 10.25 -21.79
CA PRO A 243 20.98 9.72 -23.10
C PRO A 243 21.73 10.48 -24.20
N ARG A 244 22.26 9.76 -25.19
CA ARG A 244 22.99 10.33 -26.34
C ARG A 244 22.07 11.11 -27.27
N ASN A 245 20.81 10.72 -27.31
CA ASN A 245 19.76 11.43 -28.03
C ASN A 245 18.79 12.00 -26.99
N GLN A 246 18.33 13.22 -27.20
CA GLN A 246 17.29 13.86 -26.38
C GLN A 246 15.89 13.23 -26.57
N SER A 247 15.82 11.96 -26.98
CA SER A 247 14.55 11.24 -27.04
C SER A 247 13.99 11.13 -25.61
N LYS A 248 12.77 11.62 -25.41
CA LYS A 248 12.00 11.55 -24.15
C LYS A 248 11.58 10.12 -23.73
N ALA A 249 12.22 9.10 -24.31
CA ALA A 249 12.00 7.67 -24.08
C ALA A 249 13.15 7.02 -23.28
N MET A 250 14.10 7.82 -22.78
CA MET A 250 15.23 7.37 -21.99
C MET A 250 15.33 8.21 -20.71
N PHE A 251 15.73 7.57 -19.62
CA PHE A 251 16.06 8.26 -18.38
C PHE A 251 17.46 8.88 -18.45
N SER A 252 17.69 9.89 -17.63
CA SER A 252 19.01 10.33 -17.18
C SER A 252 19.12 10.07 -15.67
N GLY A 253 20.31 10.14 -15.08
CA GLY A 253 20.44 10.07 -13.63
C GLY A 253 21.74 9.43 -13.16
N GLN A 254 21.69 8.73 -12.04
CA GLN A 254 22.87 8.24 -11.33
C GLN A 254 22.70 6.81 -10.83
N ILE A 255 23.78 6.03 -10.84
CA ILE A 255 23.85 4.66 -10.35
C ILE A 255 24.98 4.56 -9.32
N TRP A 256 24.66 4.10 -8.12
CA TRP A 256 25.63 3.77 -7.08
C TRP A 256 25.92 2.28 -7.15
N ILE A 257 27.20 1.94 -7.31
CA ILE A 257 27.67 0.56 -7.41
C ILE A 257 28.70 0.30 -6.31
N ASN A 258 28.51 -0.80 -5.57
CA ASN A 258 29.57 -1.39 -4.78
C ASN A 258 30.56 -2.07 -5.73
N LYS A 259 31.68 -1.43 -6.03
CA LYS A 259 32.69 -1.94 -6.97
C LYS A 259 33.45 -3.15 -6.41
N THR A 260 33.55 -3.27 -5.09
CA THR A 260 34.19 -4.41 -4.41
C THR A 260 33.33 -5.67 -4.55
N LYS A 261 32.03 -5.56 -4.26
CA LYS A 261 31.08 -6.69 -4.28
C LYS A 261 30.36 -6.89 -5.61
N MET A 262 30.48 -5.93 -6.53
CA MET A 262 29.81 -5.91 -7.83
C MET A 262 28.28 -5.87 -7.73
N ASP A 263 27.76 -4.98 -6.88
CA ASP A 263 26.34 -4.86 -6.58
C ASP A 263 25.79 -3.46 -6.83
N PHE A 264 24.51 -3.38 -7.24
CA PHE A 264 23.80 -2.10 -7.27
C PHE A 264 23.38 -1.72 -5.85
N ILE A 265 23.66 -0.47 -5.45
CA ILE A 265 23.25 0.09 -4.15
C ILE A 265 22.02 0.98 -4.32
N LYS A 266 22.04 1.83 -5.36
CA LYS A 266 21.00 2.82 -5.62
C LYS A 266 20.95 3.15 -7.10
N ILE A 267 19.76 3.35 -7.65
CA ILE A 267 19.55 3.84 -9.01
C ILE A 267 18.57 5.01 -8.92
N LYS A 268 19.00 6.19 -9.38
CA LYS A 268 18.17 7.38 -9.54
C LYS A 268 17.94 7.61 -11.03
N SER A 269 16.67 7.63 -11.45
CA SER A 269 16.24 7.76 -12.84
C SER A 269 15.28 8.95 -12.97
N ILE A 270 15.66 9.91 -13.81
CA ILE A 270 14.96 11.18 -14.02
C ILE A 270 14.62 11.33 -15.49
N CYS A 271 13.38 11.69 -15.78
CA CYS A 271 12.92 12.03 -17.12
C CYS A 271 11.94 13.19 -17.04
N LYS A 272 12.19 14.22 -17.85
CA LYS A 272 11.33 15.40 -17.98
C LYS A 272 10.50 15.30 -19.25
N ASN A 273 9.21 15.61 -19.14
CA ASN A 273 8.23 15.50 -20.22
C ASN A 273 8.34 14.15 -20.97
N CYS A 274 8.25 13.06 -20.22
CA CYS A 274 8.43 11.69 -20.68
C CYS A 274 7.40 11.29 -21.71
N LYS A 275 7.87 10.65 -22.80
CA LYS A 275 7.01 10.10 -23.84
C LYS A 275 6.40 8.76 -23.42
N THR A 276 7.12 7.99 -22.62
CA THR A 276 6.68 6.68 -22.11
C THR A 276 6.39 6.83 -20.62
N HIS A 277 5.15 6.57 -20.20
CA HIS A 277 4.73 6.59 -18.81
C HIS A 277 3.50 5.69 -18.60
N PRO A 278 3.23 5.21 -17.38
CA PRO A 278 2.09 4.33 -17.09
C PRO A 278 0.75 5.08 -16.91
N PHE A 279 0.77 6.42 -16.85
CA PHE A 279 -0.42 7.20 -16.49
C PHE A 279 -1.42 7.37 -17.63
N LEU A 280 -2.70 7.36 -17.26
CA LEU A 280 -3.84 7.68 -18.11
C LEU A 280 -4.65 8.81 -17.46
N PRO A 281 -5.33 9.67 -18.23
CA PRO A 281 -6.26 10.65 -17.66
C PRO A 281 -7.39 9.92 -16.91
N LEU A 282 -7.80 10.45 -15.76
CA LEU A 282 -8.88 9.88 -14.95
C LEU A 282 -10.24 9.98 -15.65
N PHE A 283 -10.47 11.09 -16.36
CA PHE A 283 -11.72 11.34 -17.08
C PHE A 283 -11.50 11.37 -18.60
N PRO A 284 -12.44 10.86 -19.42
CA PRO A 284 -12.34 10.90 -20.88
C PRO A 284 -12.25 12.33 -21.46
N SER A 285 -12.76 13.32 -20.72
CA SER A 285 -12.68 14.74 -21.09
C SER A 285 -11.27 15.32 -20.93
N ASP A 286 -10.42 14.69 -20.13
CA ASP A 286 -9.13 15.24 -19.74
C ASP A 286 -8.02 14.66 -20.61
N SER A 287 -6.92 15.41 -20.73
CA SER A 287 -5.75 14.95 -21.50
C SER A 287 -4.46 15.27 -20.77
N ILE A 288 -3.53 14.33 -20.73
CA ILE A 288 -2.19 14.53 -20.19
C ILE A 288 -1.34 15.28 -21.22
N ILE A 289 -0.82 16.45 -20.83
CA ILE A 289 0.04 17.31 -21.64
C ILE A 289 1.51 16.89 -21.49
N GLY A 290 1.90 16.47 -20.29
CA GLY A 290 3.27 16.03 -20.00
C GLY A 290 3.39 15.39 -18.64
N VAL A 291 4.38 14.51 -18.53
CA VAL A 291 4.71 13.79 -17.29
C VAL A 291 6.18 13.95 -16.99
N ASP A 292 6.50 14.39 -15.79
CA ASP A 292 7.85 14.28 -15.25
C ASP A 292 7.92 13.09 -14.30
N LEU A 293 9.01 12.33 -14.37
CA LEU A 293 9.29 11.18 -13.52
C LEU A 293 10.64 11.37 -12.82
N GLU A 294 10.66 11.14 -11.52
CA GLU A 294 11.87 11.00 -10.71
C GLU A 294 11.71 9.77 -9.81
N ILE A 295 12.48 8.71 -10.12
CA ILE A 295 12.39 7.42 -9.46
C ILE A 295 13.74 7.10 -8.83
N THR A 296 13.79 6.91 -7.51
CA THR A 296 14.99 6.45 -6.81
C THR A 296 14.71 5.10 -6.18
N LYS A 297 15.42 4.05 -6.61
CA LYS A 297 15.41 2.75 -5.95
C LYS A 297 16.70 2.53 -5.20
N SER A 298 16.61 1.95 -4.00
CA SER A 298 17.77 1.50 -3.23
C SER A 298 17.65 0.02 -2.86
N PHE A 299 18.80 -0.57 -2.59
CA PHE A 299 18.96 -1.99 -2.33
C PHE A 299 19.86 -2.16 -1.12
N LYS A 300 19.65 -3.24 -0.36
CA LYS A 300 20.46 -3.57 0.81
C LYS A 300 20.81 -5.05 0.83
N PRO A 301 21.95 -5.43 1.46
CA PRO A 301 22.25 -6.83 1.67
C PRO A 301 21.28 -7.44 2.69
N HIS A 302 20.77 -8.63 2.39
CA HIS A 302 20.02 -9.50 3.27
C HIS A 302 20.46 -10.94 2.99
N ASN A 303 20.92 -11.67 4.01
CA ASN A 303 21.48 -13.02 3.86
C ASN A 303 22.56 -13.13 2.76
N LYS A 304 23.47 -12.15 2.70
CA LYS A 304 24.56 -12.01 1.70
C LYS A 304 24.10 -11.71 0.26
N GLU A 305 22.81 -11.50 0.04
CA GLU A 305 22.26 -11.16 -1.28
C GLU A 305 21.66 -9.77 -1.27
N MET A 306 21.70 -9.09 -2.41
CA MET A 306 21.05 -7.79 -2.53
C MET A 306 19.56 -7.93 -2.78
N VAL A 307 18.77 -7.29 -1.94
CA VAL A 307 17.31 -7.26 -2.04
C VAL A 307 16.80 -5.83 -2.19
N PHE A 308 15.58 -5.70 -2.71
CA PHE A 308 14.83 -4.45 -2.68
C PHE A 308 14.77 -3.87 -1.26
N ASN A 309 15.12 -2.59 -1.11
CA ASN A 309 15.03 -1.88 0.17
C ASN A 309 13.94 -0.82 0.13
N HIS A 310 13.96 0.05 -0.88
CA HIS A 310 13.13 1.23 -0.89
C HIS A 310 12.98 1.82 -2.30
N ILE A 311 11.84 2.48 -2.55
CA ILE A 311 11.59 3.29 -3.74
C ILE A 311 10.94 4.63 -3.40
N ASP A 312 11.54 5.70 -3.90
CA ASP A 312 10.91 6.99 -4.10
C ASP A 312 10.36 7.05 -5.52
N PHE A 313 9.05 7.17 -5.67
CA PHE A 313 8.37 7.32 -6.94
C PHE A 313 7.68 8.68 -6.99
N THR A 314 8.41 9.68 -7.46
CA THR A 314 7.92 11.06 -7.61
C THR A 314 7.53 11.31 -9.06
N TYR A 315 6.37 11.91 -9.26
CA TYR A 315 5.92 12.29 -10.59
C TYR A 315 5.12 13.59 -10.58
N GLN A 316 5.18 14.32 -11.68
CA GLN A 316 4.35 15.49 -11.92
C GLN A 316 3.57 15.30 -13.21
N ILE A 317 2.25 15.39 -13.13
CA ILE A 317 1.37 15.28 -14.29
C ILE A 317 0.80 16.66 -14.59
N ASN A 318 1.08 17.13 -15.79
CA ASN A 318 0.45 18.31 -16.35
C ASN A 318 -0.72 17.84 -17.21
N TYR A 319 -1.96 18.19 -16.86
CA TYR A 319 -3.14 17.84 -17.65
C TYR A 319 -3.97 19.06 -18.00
N LYS A 320 -4.71 18.90 -19.10
CA LYS A 320 -5.71 19.84 -19.58
C LYS A 320 -7.09 19.26 -19.26
N SER A 321 -7.86 19.90 -18.40
CA SER A 321 -9.25 19.53 -18.16
C SER A 321 -10.17 20.32 -19.08
N ARG A 322 -11.18 19.67 -19.64
CA ARG A 322 -12.20 20.31 -20.50
C ARG A 322 -13.48 20.68 -19.75
N ILE A 323 -13.56 20.36 -18.45
CA ILE A 323 -14.73 20.60 -17.60
C ILE A 323 -14.63 21.97 -16.89
N SER A 324 -13.45 22.60 -16.86
CA SER A 324 -13.23 23.85 -16.10
C SER A 324 -13.61 25.13 -16.86
N LYS A 325 -13.77 26.22 -16.09
CA LYS A 325 -13.70 27.59 -16.61
C LYS A 325 -12.36 27.81 -17.34
N PRO A 326 -12.28 28.74 -18.32
CA PRO A 326 -11.08 28.98 -19.12
C PRO A 326 -9.78 29.21 -18.30
N GLU A 327 -9.92 29.79 -17.11
CA GLU A 327 -8.82 30.14 -16.20
C GLU A 327 -8.21 28.92 -15.46
N GLU A 328 -8.87 27.77 -15.50
CA GLU A 328 -8.46 26.53 -14.84
C GLU A 328 -8.39 25.36 -15.83
N LEU A 329 -8.00 25.61 -17.08
CA LEU A 329 -7.89 24.53 -18.06
C LEU A 329 -6.66 23.65 -17.82
N ASN A 330 -5.57 24.22 -17.32
CA ASN A 330 -4.30 23.51 -17.11
C ASN A 330 -4.00 23.35 -15.62
N PHE A 331 -3.59 22.16 -15.25
CA PHE A 331 -3.21 21.84 -13.88
C PHE A 331 -1.88 21.11 -13.87
N SER A 332 -1.13 21.34 -12.80
CA SER A 332 0.07 20.59 -12.50
C SER A 332 -0.10 19.96 -11.14
N ILE A 333 -0.04 18.63 -11.10
CA ILE A 333 -0.20 17.86 -9.87
C ILE A 333 1.09 17.08 -9.65
N ARG A 334 1.68 17.28 -8.48
CA ARG A 334 2.89 16.59 -8.05
C ARG A 334 2.53 15.55 -7.01
N THR A 335 2.94 14.31 -7.23
CA THR A 335 2.76 13.22 -6.28
C THR A 335 4.11 12.68 -5.86
N ASN A 336 4.27 12.46 -4.56
CA ASN A 336 5.40 11.77 -3.95
C ASN A 336 4.87 10.47 -3.34
N ALA A 337 5.24 9.34 -3.93
CA ALA A 337 4.94 8.02 -3.39
C ALA A 337 6.24 7.36 -2.90
N VAL A 338 6.21 6.79 -1.71
CA VAL A 338 7.34 6.11 -1.07
C VAL A 338 6.91 4.72 -0.69
N LEU A 339 7.75 3.73 -0.97
CA LEU A 339 7.59 2.38 -0.43
C LEU A 339 8.89 1.88 0.17
N PHE A 340 8.85 1.55 1.46
CA PHE A 340 10.00 1.12 2.24
C PHE A 340 9.80 -0.30 2.76
N ALA A 341 10.71 -1.22 2.41
CA ALA A 341 10.71 -2.60 2.87
C ALA A 341 11.53 -2.74 4.16
N TYR A 342 10.91 -3.31 5.19
CA TYR A 342 11.48 -3.49 6.52
C TYR A 342 11.09 -4.87 7.07
N ASN A 343 11.75 -5.30 8.15
CA ASN A 343 11.55 -6.61 8.78
C ASN A 343 11.46 -7.77 7.74
N HIS A 344 12.61 -8.32 7.38
CA HIS A 344 12.71 -9.45 6.45
C HIS A 344 12.60 -10.83 7.15
N LEU A 345 12.30 -10.84 8.46
CA LEU A 345 12.22 -12.05 9.27
C LEU A 345 10.76 -12.48 9.48
N GLU A 346 9.87 -11.51 9.68
CA GLU A 346 8.46 -11.73 9.95
C GLU A 346 7.60 -10.93 8.98
N THR A 347 6.44 -11.48 8.64
CA THR A 347 5.45 -10.84 7.76
C THR A 347 4.12 -10.69 8.49
N PHE A 348 3.27 -9.77 8.01
CA PHE A 348 1.92 -9.63 8.53
C PHE A 348 1.07 -10.86 8.21
N PHE A 349 0.12 -11.18 9.09
CA PHE A 349 -1.06 -11.95 8.69
C PHE A 349 -1.84 -11.12 7.66
N ILE A 350 -1.86 -11.56 6.41
CA ILE A 350 -2.60 -10.88 5.34
C ILE A 350 -4.09 -11.21 5.49
N PRO A 351 -4.97 -10.19 5.45
CA PRO A 351 -6.41 -10.42 5.51
C PRO A 351 -6.88 -11.43 4.47
N LYS A 352 -7.76 -12.33 4.88
CA LYS A 352 -8.39 -13.32 4.00
C LYS A 352 -9.47 -12.61 3.18
N PHE A 353 -9.04 -11.98 2.10
CA PHE A 353 -9.91 -11.32 1.13
C PHE A 353 -9.20 -11.25 -0.24
N SER A 354 -9.67 -12.02 -1.22
CA SER A 354 -9.06 -12.08 -2.54
C SER A 354 -9.76 -11.18 -3.55
N PHE A 355 -8.96 -10.47 -4.34
CA PHE A 355 -9.40 -9.69 -5.49
C PHE A 355 -9.13 -10.50 -6.76
N SER A 356 -10.19 -10.97 -7.44
CA SER A 356 -10.04 -11.81 -8.65
C SER A 356 -9.80 -10.96 -9.90
N SER A 357 -10.39 -9.76 -9.95
CA SER A 357 -10.28 -8.86 -11.09
C SER A 357 -9.02 -7.99 -11.04
N PRO A 358 -8.22 -7.91 -12.12
CA PRO A 358 -7.09 -6.99 -12.22
C PRO A 358 -7.52 -5.52 -12.35
N LEU A 359 -8.82 -5.23 -12.49
CA LEU A 359 -9.39 -3.89 -12.58
C LEU A 359 -9.58 -3.22 -11.21
N VAL A 360 -9.35 -3.96 -10.12
CA VAL A 360 -9.44 -3.42 -8.76
C VAL A 360 -8.17 -2.63 -8.44
N GLY A 361 -8.23 -1.32 -8.67
CA GLY A 361 -7.20 -0.35 -8.29
C GLY A 361 -7.07 -0.17 -6.78
N ASP A 362 -6.09 0.62 -6.34
CA ASP A 362 -5.73 0.74 -4.93
C ASP A 362 -6.93 1.17 -4.08
N TYR A 363 -7.66 2.22 -4.46
CA TYR A 363 -8.70 2.80 -3.59
C TYR A 363 -9.92 1.91 -3.43
N ARG A 364 -10.19 1.07 -4.43
CA ARG A 364 -11.24 0.05 -4.32
C ARG A 364 -10.83 -1.06 -3.36
N LYS A 365 -9.55 -1.44 -3.31
CA LYS A 365 -9.04 -2.35 -2.27
C LYS A 365 -9.14 -1.71 -0.89
N ILE A 366 -8.79 -0.42 -0.76
CA ILE A 366 -8.93 0.33 0.50
C ILE A 366 -10.40 0.33 0.97
N ASN A 367 -11.36 0.54 0.05
CA ASN A 367 -12.78 0.51 0.37
C ASN A 367 -13.33 -0.89 0.66
N ALA A 368 -12.82 -1.94 0.00
CA ALA A 368 -13.24 -3.31 0.27
C ALA A 368 -12.88 -3.76 1.70
N MET A 369 -11.78 -3.23 2.25
CA MET A 369 -11.29 -3.60 3.58
C MET A 369 -11.86 -2.66 4.64
N PRO A 370 -12.52 -3.19 5.69
CA PRO A 370 -12.99 -2.36 6.79
C PRO A 370 -11.85 -1.60 7.45
N TYR A 371 -12.12 -0.36 7.90
CA TYR A 371 -11.13 0.42 8.63
C TYR A 371 -10.78 -0.27 9.96
N ASN A 372 -9.51 -0.68 10.09
CA ASN A 372 -9.03 -1.41 11.25
C ASN A 372 -8.46 -0.45 12.31
N LYS A 373 -9.35 0.08 13.17
CA LYS A 373 -8.96 1.01 14.25
C LYS A 373 -7.92 0.39 15.20
N PHE A 374 -8.10 -0.88 15.59
CA PHE A 374 -7.16 -1.57 16.48
C PHE A 374 -5.75 -1.61 15.88
N PHE A 375 -5.62 -1.97 14.60
CA PHE A 375 -4.34 -1.96 13.91
C PHE A 375 -3.71 -0.56 13.94
N TRP A 376 -4.44 0.49 13.55
CA TRP A 376 -3.87 1.85 13.49
C TRP A 376 -3.56 2.46 14.87
N GLU A 377 -4.23 2.04 15.94
CA GLU A 377 -3.98 2.54 17.30
C GLU A 377 -2.88 1.78 18.05
N ASN A 378 -2.67 0.50 17.73
CA ASN A 378 -1.75 -0.38 18.46
C ASN A 378 -0.50 -0.74 17.66
N HIS A 379 -0.46 -0.48 16.36
CA HIS A 379 0.71 -0.77 15.55
C HIS A 379 1.82 0.25 15.82
N ASP A 380 2.96 -0.26 16.27
CA ASP A 380 4.14 0.52 16.66
C ASP A 380 5.33 0.30 15.70
N GLU A 381 5.08 -0.30 14.53
CA GLU A 381 6.09 -0.54 13.49
C GLU A 381 6.17 0.65 12.51
N TYR A 382 7.26 0.66 11.73
CA TYR A 382 7.70 1.74 10.85
C TYR A 382 6.57 2.53 10.16
N CYS A 383 6.42 3.80 10.53
CA CYS A 383 5.67 4.82 9.81
C CYS A 383 6.64 5.94 9.40
N LEU A 384 6.36 6.61 8.28
CA LEU A 384 7.00 7.90 8.00
C LEU A 384 6.45 8.92 9.00
N ASN A 385 7.18 9.11 10.10
CA ASN A 385 6.76 10.04 11.13
C ASN A 385 6.88 11.46 10.61
N ASP A 386 5.78 12.21 10.69
CA ASP A 386 5.74 13.62 10.36
C ASP A 386 5.99 14.49 11.60
N GLN A 387 6.46 15.70 11.35
CA GLN A 387 6.54 16.70 12.39
C GLN A 387 5.10 17.10 12.77
N GLN A 388 4.77 17.16 14.06
CA GLN A 388 3.49 17.69 14.58
C GLN A 388 2.20 16.89 14.24
N GLN A 389 2.27 15.61 13.88
CA GLN A 389 1.07 14.80 13.56
C GLN A 389 0.31 15.32 12.32
N MET A 390 1.00 15.91 11.34
CA MET A 390 0.41 16.50 10.13
C MET A 390 -0.45 15.52 9.33
N ASN A 391 -0.03 14.26 9.19
CA ASN A 391 -0.80 13.21 8.53
C ASN A 391 -2.09 12.96 9.32
N GLN A 392 -2.03 12.87 10.65
CA GLN A 392 -3.22 12.70 11.50
C GLN A 392 -4.17 13.89 11.38
N ALA A 393 -3.64 15.12 11.39
CA ALA A 393 -4.41 16.33 11.16
C ALA A 393 -5.09 16.32 9.78
N PHE A 394 -4.35 15.93 8.73
CA PHE A 394 -4.89 15.80 7.38
C PHE A 394 -6.01 14.75 7.32
N PHE A 395 -5.86 13.59 7.95
CA PHE A 395 -6.94 12.60 8.03
C PHE A 395 -8.18 13.12 8.77
N ALA A 396 -7.99 13.93 9.81
CA ALA A 396 -9.09 14.49 10.60
C ALA A 396 -9.85 15.60 9.84
N GLU A 397 -9.15 16.40 9.04
CA GLU A 397 -9.71 17.54 8.30
C GLU A 397 -10.13 17.19 6.86
N ALA A 398 -9.77 15.99 6.38
CA ALA A 398 -10.03 15.56 5.02
C ALA A 398 -11.52 15.56 4.68
N SER A 399 -11.83 15.98 3.46
CA SER A 399 -13.20 15.98 2.96
C SER A 399 -13.72 14.55 2.77
N HIS A 400 -12.87 13.63 2.31
CA HIS A 400 -13.23 12.23 2.07
C HIS A 400 -12.17 11.30 2.66
N THR A 401 -12.61 10.17 3.22
CA THR A 401 -11.76 9.13 3.81
C THR A 401 -12.16 7.74 3.31
N ASN A 402 -11.59 6.66 3.86
CA ASN A 402 -11.94 5.27 3.52
C ASN A 402 -13.44 5.03 3.34
N ASN A 403 -14.26 5.61 4.22
CA ASN A 403 -15.70 5.37 4.27
C ASN A 403 -16.51 6.27 3.33
N THR A 404 -15.95 7.42 2.93
CA THR A 404 -16.68 8.45 2.18
C THR A 404 -16.13 8.70 0.79
N ILE A 405 -15.01 8.08 0.40
CA ILE A 405 -14.36 8.28 -0.90
C ILE A 405 -15.24 7.89 -2.11
N PHE A 406 -16.29 7.10 -1.89
CA PHE A 406 -17.29 6.74 -2.90
C PHE A 406 -18.60 7.55 -2.80
N ASN A 407 -18.70 8.47 -1.84
CA ASN A 407 -19.85 9.37 -1.75
C ASN A 407 -19.85 10.35 -2.94
N PRO A 408 -21.01 10.90 -3.32
CA PRO A 408 -21.11 11.91 -4.36
C PRO A 408 -20.14 13.07 -4.11
N GLY A 409 -19.35 13.38 -5.14
CA GLY A 409 -18.40 14.47 -5.09
C GLY A 409 -19.05 15.80 -5.49
N PRO A 410 -18.40 16.93 -5.21
CA PRO A 410 -18.99 18.24 -5.51
C PRO A 410 -19.22 18.53 -7.01
N GLN A 411 -18.59 17.76 -7.90
CA GLN A 411 -18.74 17.85 -9.37
C GLN A 411 -19.49 16.67 -9.97
N PHE A 412 -19.77 15.62 -9.21
CA PHE A 412 -20.36 14.39 -9.74
C PHE A 412 -21.53 13.96 -8.85
N ASN A 413 -22.73 13.94 -9.44
CA ASN A 413 -23.94 13.44 -8.76
C ASN A 413 -23.84 11.94 -8.41
N LYS A 414 -22.97 11.21 -9.09
CA LYS A 414 -22.54 9.85 -8.73
C LYS A 414 -21.16 9.93 -8.07
N GLY A 415 -20.84 8.99 -7.18
CA GLY A 415 -19.55 8.95 -6.48
C GLY A 415 -18.35 9.13 -7.41
N PHE A 416 -17.25 9.68 -6.88
CA PHE A 416 -16.02 9.96 -7.64
C PHE A 416 -15.43 8.71 -8.32
N LEU A 417 -15.60 7.54 -7.70
CA LEU A 417 -15.19 6.24 -8.22
C LEU A 417 -16.42 5.40 -8.58
N GLU A 418 -16.38 4.78 -9.75
CA GLU A 418 -17.43 3.88 -10.21
C GLU A 418 -17.34 2.53 -9.48
N HIS A 419 -18.49 2.04 -8.99
CA HIS A 419 -18.72 0.72 -8.37
C HIS A 419 -17.91 0.42 -7.07
N PRO A 420 -18.34 0.92 -5.90
CA PRO A 420 -17.73 0.53 -4.62
C PRO A 420 -17.97 -0.94 -4.27
N PHE A 421 -17.06 -1.53 -3.50
CA PHE A 421 -17.39 -2.71 -2.71
C PHE A 421 -18.44 -2.30 -1.68
N VAL A 422 -19.48 -3.10 -1.54
CA VAL A 422 -20.61 -2.77 -0.66
C VAL A 422 -20.50 -3.60 0.61
N HIS A 423 -20.24 -2.95 1.74
CA HIS A 423 -20.29 -3.60 3.04
C HIS A 423 -21.74 -3.85 3.44
N TRP A 424 -22.00 -4.98 4.10
CA TRP A 424 -23.34 -5.27 4.59
C TRP A 424 -23.79 -4.20 5.57
N SER A 425 -25.03 -3.76 5.41
CA SER A 425 -25.73 -2.88 6.34
C SER A 425 -27.22 -3.18 6.27
N PRO A 426 -28.05 -2.67 7.20
CA PRO A 426 -29.50 -2.77 7.08
C PRO A 426 -30.07 -2.13 5.81
N ASN A 427 -29.35 -1.20 5.17
CA ASN A 427 -29.76 -0.59 3.91
C ASN A 427 -29.71 -1.60 2.76
N ARG A 428 -30.77 -1.62 1.95
CA ARG A 428 -30.90 -2.60 0.87
C ARG A 428 -30.11 -2.21 -0.35
N VAL A 429 -29.63 -3.22 -1.05
CA VAL A 429 -28.86 -3.09 -2.29
C VAL A 429 -29.73 -3.47 -3.48
N SER A 430 -29.49 -2.85 -4.62
CA SER A 430 -30.15 -3.21 -5.88
C SER A 430 -29.14 -3.15 -7.01
N PHE A 431 -29.32 -4.00 -8.01
CA PHE A 431 -28.51 -3.98 -9.22
C PHE A 431 -29.07 -2.95 -10.19
N SER A 432 -28.18 -2.25 -10.90
CA SER A 432 -28.60 -1.39 -12.00
C SER A 432 -29.13 -2.25 -13.15
N GLU A 433 -30.30 -1.90 -13.69
CA GLU A 433 -30.80 -2.52 -14.91
C GLU A 433 -29.78 -2.42 -16.04
N ILE A 434 -29.55 -3.54 -16.73
CA ILE A 434 -28.68 -3.58 -17.91
C ILE A 434 -29.38 -2.81 -19.02
N ARG A 435 -28.79 -1.69 -19.47
CA ARG A 435 -29.30 -0.95 -20.63
C ARG A 435 -29.13 -1.80 -21.89
N THR A 436 -30.25 -2.11 -22.53
CA THR A 436 -30.35 -2.97 -23.73
C THR A 436 -29.66 -2.40 -24.97
N ASP A 437 -29.33 -1.10 -24.98
CA ASP A 437 -28.77 -0.40 -26.15
C ASP A 437 -27.35 -0.84 -26.55
N THR A 438 -26.66 -1.64 -25.72
CA THR A 438 -25.27 -2.06 -25.94
C THR A 438 -25.08 -3.54 -26.29
N ILE A 439 -26.15 -4.33 -26.37
CA ILE A 439 -26.05 -5.78 -26.66
C ILE A 439 -26.78 -6.08 -27.97
N GLU A 440 -26.03 -6.36 -29.04
CA GLU A 440 -26.57 -7.04 -30.22
C GLU A 440 -26.92 -8.49 -29.82
N GLN A 441 -28.21 -8.71 -29.57
CA GLN A 441 -28.88 -9.95 -29.15
C GLN A 441 -28.48 -10.55 -27.79
N PRO A 442 -29.46 -10.88 -26.91
CA PRO A 442 -29.16 -11.50 -25.64
C PRO A 442 -28.64 -12.92 -25.86
N PHE A 443 -27.37 -13.14 -25.53
CA PHE A 443 -26.84 -14.49 -25.37
C PHE A 443 -27.56 -15.12 -24.17
N ILE A 444 -28.43 -16.10 -24.42
CA ILE A 444 -29.12 -16.83 -23.35
C ILE A 444 -28.11 -17.82 -22.77
N SER A 445 -27.42 -17.41 -21.71
CA SER A 445 -26.58 -18.30 -20.92
C SER A 445 -27.45 -19.39 -20.26
N PRO A 446 -26.93 -20.62 -20.06
CA PRO A 446 -27.60 -21.65 -19.26
C PRO A 446 -28.05 -21.10 -17.89
N GLU A 447 -29.08 -21.69 -17.26
CA GLU A 447 -29.58 -21.24 -15.93
C GLU A 447 -28.48 -21.09 -14.87
N GLU A 448 -27.45 -21.96 -14.91
CA GLU A 448 -26.31 -21.94 -13.99
C GLU A 448 -25.37 -20.73 -14.19
N ASP A 449 -25.45 -20.06 -15.34
CA ASP A 449 -24.62 -18.92 -15.76
C ASP A 449 -25.43 -17.60 -15.84
N GLN A 450 -26.66 -17.58 -15.30
CA GLN A 450 -27.51 -16.37 -15.31
C GLN A 450 -27.08 -15.33 -14.29
N PHE A 451 -26.38 -15.72 -13.22
CA PHE A 451 -25.92 -14.79 -12.20
C PHE A 451 -24.74 -15.35 -11.39
N ASN A 452 -23.94 -14.44 -10.83
CA ASN A 452 -23.03 -14.70 -9.74
C ASN A 452 -23.17 -13.58 -8.71
N LEU A 453 -23.52 -13.93 -7.46
CA LEU A 453 -23.55 -12.97 -6.35
C LEU A 453 -22.31 -13.21 -5.47
N ALA A 454 -21.25 -12.46 -5.74
CA ALA A 454 -19.97 -12.60 -5.08
C ALA A 454 -19.94 -11.86 -3.73
N VAL A 455 -20.64 -12.40 -2.73
CA VAL A 455 -20.48 -11.99 -1.34
C VAL A 455 -19.29 -12.74 -0.72
N LYS A 456 -18.35 -11.99 -0.15
CA LYS A 456 -17.12 -12.49 0.46
C LYS A 456 -17.09 -12.11 1.94
N ILE A 457 -16.58 -13.02 2.78
CA ILE A 457 -16.32 -12.74 4.19
C ILE A 457 -14.88 -12.29 4.33
N PHE A 458 -14.69 -11.02 4.67
CA PHE A 458 -13.42 -10.45 5.08
C PHE A 458 -13.06 -10.96 6.47
N LEU A 459 -11.79 -11.34 6.66
CA LEU A 459 -11.22 -11.69 7.96
C LEU A 459 -9.81 -11.13 8.06
N ASP A 460 -9.54 -10.40 9.13
CA ASP A 460 -8.22 -9.96 9.53
C ASP A 460 -7.96 -10.28 11.01
N ILE A 461 -6.74 -10.69 11.32
CA ILE A 461 -6.30 -11.05 12.67
C ILE A 461 -5.05 -10.23 12.98
N ASN A 462 -5.08 -9.55 14.12
CA ASN A 462 -4.02 -8.65 14.57
C ASN A 462 -3.67 -8.96 16.01
N THR A 463 -2.44 -9.39 16.24
CA THR A 463 -1.91 -9.66 17.56
C THR A 463 -0.93 -8.56 17.95
N TYR A 464 -1.19 -7.87 19.05
CA TYR A 464 -0.30 -6.89 19.63
C TYR A 464 -0.13 -7.17 21.12
N GLN A 465 1.11 -7.44 21.55
CA GLN A 465 1.41 -7.92 22.90
C GLN A 465 0.50 -9.11 23.25
N ASP A 466 -0.27 -9.04 24.32
CA ASP A 466 -1.20 -10.08 24.76
C ASP A 466 -2.62 -9.92 24.19
N SER A 467 -2.87 -8.89 23.37
CA SER A 467 -4.17 -8.60 22.78
C SER A 467 -4.28 -9.13 21.36
N THR A 468 -5.33 -9.90 21.09
CA THR A 468 -5.70 -10.33 19.73
C THR A 468 -7.00 -9.65 19.33
N ASN A 469 -6.97 -8.96 18.20
CA ASN A 469 -8.14 -8.39 17.54
C ASN A 469 -8.47 -9.18 16.29
N ILE A 470 -9.73 -9.60 16.19
CA ILE A 470 -10.29 -10.26 15.01
C ILE A 470 -11.30 -9.29 14.40
N LEU A 471 -11.06 -8.92 13.14
CA LEU A 471 -11.93 -8.05 12.38
C LEU A 471 -12.54 -8.84 11.23
N THR A 472 -13.87 -8.90 11.18
CA THR A 472 -14.58 -9.54 10.07
C THR A 472 -15.62 -8.61 9.48
N ALA A 473 -15.91 -8.77 8.19
CA ALA A 473 -17.00 -8.04 7.52
C ALA A 473 -17.59 -8.86 6.37
N THR A 474 -18.87 -8.62 6.08
CA THR A 474 -19.56 -9.21 4.93
C THR A 474 -19.53 -8.18 3.81
N VAL A 475 -18.89 -8.50 2.69
CA VAL A 475 -18.62 -7.53 1.61
C VAL A 475 -19.10 -8.10 0.29
N PHE A 476 -19.92 -7.32 -0.42
CA PHE A 476 -20.37 -7.60 -1.77
C PHE A 476 -19.32 -7.11 -2.78
N ASP A 477 -18.84 -8.01 -3.63
CA ASP A 477 -17.85 -7.71 -4.67
C ASP A 477 -18.54 -7.43 -6.02
N PRO A 478 -18.62 -6.17 -6.48
CA PRO A 478 -19.28 -5.85 -7.74
C PRO A 478 -18.48 -6.26 -8.98
N TYR A 479 -17.19 -6.59 -8.86
CA TYR A 479 -16.32 -6.95 -9.98
C TYR A 479 -16.38 -8.43 -10.33
N ASP A 480 -16.73 -9.26 -9.34
CA ASP A 480 -16.99 -10.68 -9.53
C ASP A 480 -18.49 -10.98 -9.66
N SER A 481 -19.36 -10.00 -9.37
CA SER A 481 -20.82 -10.20 -9.43
C SER A 481 -21.44 -9.80 -10.75
N TYR A 482 -22.43 -10.57 -11.21
CA TYR A 482 -23.29 -10.25 -12.33
C TYR A 482 -24.68 -10.83 -12.09
N PHE A 483 -25.71 -10.19 -12.65
CA PHE A 483 -27.10 -10.65 -12.53
C PHE A 483 -27.84 -10.27 -13.81
N TYR A 484 -28.10 -11.26 -14.67
CA TYR A 484 -28.79 -11.07 -15.94
C TYR A 484 -30.32 -11.08 -15.86
N PRO A 485 -30.98 -11.76 -14.90
CA PRO A 485 -32.44 -11.71 -14.79
C PRO A 485 -32.97 -10.29 -14.51
N PRO A 486 -34.24 -10.00 -14.86
CA PRO A 486 -34.86 -8.72 -14.58
C PRO A 486 -34.82 -8.35 -13.09
N ILE A 487 -34.56 -7.07 -12.82
CA ILE A 487 -34.62 -6.52 -11.46
C ILE A 487 -36.08 -6.15 -11.15
N ASN A 488 -36.68 -6.83 -10.18
CA ASN A 488 -38.03 -6.61 -9.68
C ASN A 488 -38.07 -6.92 -8.18
N ASP A 489 -39.24 -6.85 -7.56
CA ASP A 489 -39.37 -7.06 -6.11
C ASP A 489 -38.97 -8.47 -5.66
N VAL A 490 -39.28 -9.50 -6.45
CA VAL A 490 -38.84 -10.89 -6.21
C VAL A 490 -37.32 -11.00 -6.22
N THR A 491 -36.67 -10.52 -7.30
CA THR A 491 -35.22 -10.66 -7.45
C THR A 491 -34.45 -9.75 -6.50
N ASN A 492 -34.94 -8.54 -6.20
CA ASN A 492 -34.39 -7.67 -5.17
C ASN A 492 -34.50 -8.31 -3.78
N CYS A 493 -35.66 -8.90 -3.45
CA CYS A 493 -35.85 -9.63 -2.20
C CYS A 493 -34.86 -10.79 -2.10
N PHE A 494 -34.74 -11.61 -3.15
CA PHE A 494 -33.79 -12.72 -3.22
C PHE A 494 -32.33 -12.28 -3.00
N ILE A 495 -31.86 -11.24 -3.70
CA ILE A 495 -30.48 -10.73 -3.61
C ILE A 495 -30.18 -10.24 -2.19
N ASN A 496 -31.11 -9.47 -1.60
CA ASN A 496 -30.94 -8.92 -0.26
C ASN A 496 -31.00 -9.99 0.82
N MET A 497 -31.91 -10.97 0.69
CA MET A 497 -31.95 -12.12 1.58
C MET A 497 -30.66 -12.94 1.54
N TYR A 498 -30.07 -13.11 0.35
CA TYR A 498 -28.77 -13.79 0.23
C TYR A 498 -27.66 -13.00 0.95
N PHE A 499 -27.63 -11.68 0.80
CA PHE A 499 -26.63 -10.85 1.46
C PHE A 499 -26.78 -10.88 3.00
N ASP A 500 -28.02 -10.85 3.49
CA ASP A 500 -28.38 -11.00 4.90
C ASP A 500 -27.99 -12.38 5.44
N TRP A 501 -28.24 -13.45 4.69
CA TRP A 501 -27.82 -14.80 5.06
C TRP A 501 -26.30 -14.90 5.21
N CYS A 502 -25.52 -14.29 4.31
CA CYS A 502 -24.06 -14.25 4.43
C CYS A 502 -23.61 -13.51 5.71
N GLU A 503 -24.28 -12.44 6.09
CA GLU A 503 -24.00 -11.72 7.33
C GLU A 503 -24.26 -12.58 8.58
N ILE A 504 -25.34 -13.37 8.58
CA ILE A 504 -25.62 -14.32 9.67
C ILE A 504 -24.48 -15.34 9.79
N GLN A 505 -24.02 -15.90 8.66
CA GLN A 505 -22.89 -16.84 8.66
C GLN A 505 -21.61 -16.19 9.21
N ARG A 506 -21.34 -14.93 8.85
CA ARG A 506 -20.20 -14.18 9.40
C ARG A 506 -20.32 -13.98 10.91
N ARG A 507 -21.48 -13.57 11.43
CA ARG A 507 -21.69 -13.37 12.89
C ARG A 507 -21.45 -14.66 13.67
N ASN A 508 -21.94 -15.78 13.16
CA ASN A 508 -21.69 -17.09 13.75
C ASN A 508 -20.20 -17.44 13.73
N PHE A 509 -19.52 -17.18 12.61
CA PHE A 509 -18.08 -17.40 12.48
C PHE A 509 -17.26 -16.54 13.44
N GLN A 510 -17.57 -15.24 13.55
CA GLN A 510 -16.91 -14.35 14.49
C GLN A 510 -17.06 -14.85 15.93
N LYS A 511 -18.28 -15.26 16.33
CA LYS A 511 -18.52 -15.81 17.66
C LYS A 511 -17.67 -17.07 17.92
N THR A 512 -17.58 -17.97 16.94
CA THR A 512 -16.71 -19.15 17.05
C THR A 512 -15.25 -18.73 17.27
N LEU A 513 -14.72 -17.83 16.43
CA LEU A 513 -13.33 -17.35 16.54
C LEU A 513 -13.04 -16.69 17.91
N GLU A 514 -13.96 -15.91 18.44
CA GLU A 514 -13.82 -15.25 19.75
C GLU A 514 -13.86 -16.25 20.92
N THR A 515 -14.60 -17.35 20.80
CA THR A 515 -14.68 -18.38 21.84
C THR A 515 -13.55 -19.41 21.80
N SER A 516 -12.93 -19.62 20.64
CA SER A 516 -11.95 -20.68 20.40
C SER A 516 -10.51 -20.29 20.74
N VAL A 517 -10.28 -19.37 21.69
CA VAL A 517 -8.95 -18.85 22.05
C VAL A 517 -7.98 -20.00 22.40
N SER A 518 -7.21 -20.44 21.40
CA SER A 518 -6.18 -21.48 21.45
C SER A 518 -5.32 -21.37 20.17
N SER A 519 -4.18 -22.08 20.14
CA SER A 519 -3.01 -21.88 19.27
C SER A 519 -3.26 -21.50 17.80
N PRO A 520 -2.30 -20.81 17.12
CA PRO A 520 -2.42 -20.41 15.71
C PRO A 520 -2.82 -21.53 14.73
N GLU A 521 -2.43 -22.77 15.02
CA GLU A 521 -2.77 -23.96 14.24
C GLU A 521 -4.29 -24.24 14.28
N THR A 522 -4.88 -24.24 15.48
CA THR A 522 -6.33 -24.44 15.66
C THR A 522 -7.16 -23.33 15.01
N MET A 523 -6.62 -22.11 14.95
CA MET A 523 -7.29 -20.99 14.32
C MET A 523 -7.36 -21.14 12.80
N ASN A 524 -6.30 -21.63 12.15
CA ASN A 524 -6.31 -21.88 10.70
C ASN A 524 -7.33 -22.96 10.33
N ASP A 525 -7.43 -24.04 11.10
CA ASP A 525 -8.40 -25.11 10.85
C ASP A 525 -9.84 -24.59 10.91
N ILE A 526 -10.17 -23.78 11.93
CA ILE A 526 -11.49 -23.14 12.06
C ILE A 526 -11.81 -22.26 10.85
N ILE A 527 -10.82 -21.49 10.37
CA ILE A 527 -10.98 -20.62 9.20
C ILE A 527 -11.25 -21.44 7.94
N GLU A 528 -10.45 -22.49 7.70
CA GLU A 528 -10.61 -23.34 6.52
C GLU A 528 -11.94 -24.10 6.53
N ASP A 529 -12.33 -24.64 7.68
CA ASP A 529 -13.62 -25.30 7.86
C ASP A 529 -14.79 -24.37 7.64
N PHE A 530 -14.70 -23.13 8.14
CA PHE A 530 -15.71 -22.12 7.87
C PHE A 530 -15.88 -21.87 6.37
N TYR A 531 -14.80 -21.56 5.63
CA TYR A 531 -14.91 -21.27 4.20
C TYR A 531 -15.39 -22.48 3.39
N ARG A 532 -15.01 -23.70 3.79
CA ARG A 532 -15.50 -24.95 3.17
C ARG A 532 -17.02 -25.08 3.35
N ASN A 533 -17.50 -24.95 4.59
CA ASN A 533 -18.91 -25.08 4.95
C ASN A 533 -19.75 -23.94 4.35
N PHE A 534 -19.26 -22.70 4.43
CA PHE A 534 -19.90 -21.52 3.85
C PHE A 534 -20.16 -21.69 2.35
N ASN A 535 -19.16 -22.16 1.60
CA ASN A 535 -19.30 -22.40 0.17
C ASN A 535 -20.31 -23.51 -0.16
N GLN A 536 -20.35 -24.57 0.64
CA GLN A 536 -21.34 -25.65 0.48
C GLN A 536 -22.76 -25.15 0.76
N GLN A 537 -22.96 -24.47 1.89
CA GLN A 537 -24.27 -23.93 2.26
C GLN A 537 -24.75 -22.86 1.28
N ARG A 538 -23.84 -22.01 0.77
CA ARG A 538 -24.15 -21.03 -0.28
C ARG A 538 -24.78 -21.69 -1.50
N ARG A 539 -24.17 -22.77 -2.01
CA ARG A 539 -24.69 -23.50 -3.17
C ARG A 539 -26.08 -24.08 -2.87
N MET A 540 -26.29 -24.61 -1.67
CA MET A 540 -27.59 -25.14 -1.25
C MET A 540 -28.65 -24.04 -1.13
N PHE A 541 -28.31 -22.89 -0.52
CA PHE A 541 -29.18 -21.73 -0.38
C PHE A 541 -29.65 -21.25 -1.76
N LEU A 542 -28.71 -20.89 -2.64
CA LEU A 542 -29.03 -20.36 -3.98
C LEU A 542 -29.86 -21.35 -4.80
N LYS A 543 -29.53 -22.66 -4.74
CA LYS A 543 -30.28 -23.71 -5.45
C LYS A 543 -31.72 -23.86 -4.94
N LYS A 544 -31.96 -23.72 -3.64
CA LYS A 544 -33.29 -23.85 -3.05
C LYS A 544 -34.22 -22.70 -3.39
N LEU A 545 -33.70 -21.47 -3.33
CA LEU A 545 -34.49 -20.26 -3.59
C LEU A 545 -34.80 -20.06 -5.07
N LYS A 546 -34.03 -20.66 -5.99
CA LYS A 546 -34.27 -20.62 -7.45
C LYS A 546 -34.53 -19.21 -7.98
N LEU A 547 -33.58 -18.28 -7.76
CA LEU A 547 -33.71 -16.86 -8.16
C LEU A 547 -34.90 -16.12 -7.52
N GLY A 548 -35.46 -16.66 -6.44
CA GLY A 548 -36.64 -16.14 -5.78
C GLY A 548 -37.96 -16.78 -6.25
N ASN A 549 -37.94 -17.69 -7.21
CA ASN A 549 -39.17 -18.32 -7.71
C ASN A 549 -39.75 -19.41 -6.79
N ASN A 550 -39.14 -19.65 -5.62
CA ASN A 550 -39.61 -20.62 -4.63
C ASN A 550 -40.09 -19.91 -3.36
N GLU A 551 -41.30 -19.38 -3.43
CA GLU A 551 -41.97 -18.61 -2.36
C GLU A 551 -41.90 -19.30 -0.99
N ALA A 552 -42.29 -20.58 -0.91
CA ALA A 552 -42.30 -21.31 0.36
C ALA A 552 -40.90 -21.45 1.01
N GLU A 553 -39.83 -21.53 0.22
CA GLU A 553 -38.47 -21.50 0.78
C GLU A 553 -38.04 -20.06 1.10
N MET A 554 -38.44 -19.07 0.30
CA MET A 554 -38.18 -17.67 0.60
C MET A 554 -38.81 -17.23 1.92
N GLU A 555 -40.07 -17.59 2.20
CA GLU A 555 -40.74 -17.28 3.46
C GLU A 555 -39.98 -17.84 4.67
N LYS A 556 -39.56 -19.12 4.59
CA LYS A 556 -38.78 -19.77 5.66
C LYS A 556 -37.45 -19.06 5.92
N TRP A 557 -36.73 -18.71 4.87
CA TRP A 557 -35.46 -18.00 5.00
C TRP A 557 -35.67 -16.56 5.48
N ASN A 558 -36.75 -15.89 5.07
CA ASN A 558 -37.09 -14.56 5.55
C ASN A 558 -37.40 -14.58 7.05
N ALA A 559 -38.17 -15.56 7.53
CA ALA A 559 -38.43 -15.75 8.96
C ALA A 559 -37.14 -15.98 9.76
N TYR A 560 -36.21 -16.79 9.24
CA TYR A 560 -34.89 -16.99 9.83
C TYR A 560 -34.06 -15.70 9.87
N ILE A 561 -34.03 -14.94 8.76
CA ILE A 561 -33.34 -13.65 8.68
C ILE A 561 -33.94 -12.64 9.66
N TYR A 562 -35.27 -12.59 9.76
CA TYR A 562 -35.95 -11.72 10.72
C TYR A 562 -35.59 -12.07 12.16
N GLN A 563 -35.52 -13.35 12.50
CA GLN A 563 -35.11 -13.80 13.83
C GLN A 563 -33.66 -13.39 14.18
N GLU A 564 -32.73 -13.53 13.24
CA GLU A 564 -31.30 -13.30 13.50
C GLU A 564 -30.85 -11.84 13.33
N LEU A 565 -31.50 -11.10 12.42
CA LEU A 565 -31.10 -9.74 12.03
C LEU A 565 -32.18 -8.68 12.26
N GLY A 566 -33.43 -9.06 12.53
CA GLY A 566 -34.57 -8.14 12.65
C GLY A 566 -35.01 -7.51 11.33
N ILE A 567 -34.60 -8.08 10.19
CA ILE A 567 -34.91 -7.57 8.84
C ILE A 567 -36.00 -8.45 8.22
N ASP A 568 -37.10 -7.82 7.80
CA ASP A 568 -38.18 -8.48 7.09
C ASP A 568 -38.16 -8.06 5.62
N ASN A 569 -37.52 -8.87 4.78
CA ASN A 569 -37.38 -8.56 3.35
C ASN A 569 -38.73 -8.67 2.61
N PHE A 570 -39.65 -9.52 3.05
CA PHE A 570 -40.98 -9.63 2.45
C PHE A 570 -41.78 -8.35 2.67
N ARG A 571 -41.73 -7.79 3.88
CA ARG A 571 -42.36 -6.49 4.14
C ARG A 571 -41.73 -5.34 3.36
N ILE A 572 -40.43 -5.41 3.07
CA ILE A 572 -39.71 -4.34 2.37
C ILE A 572 -40.00 -4.35 0.87
N PHE A 573 -40.00 -5.53 0.25
CA PHE A 573 -40.09 -5.66 -1.20
C PHE A 573 -41.48 -6.08 -1.70
N ASP A 574 -42.30 -6.74 -0.88
CA ASP A 574 -43.58 -7.32 -1.29
C ASP A 574 -43.45 -8.21 -2.56
N PRO A 575 -42.59 -9.26 -2.53
CA PRO A 575 -42.23 -10.03 -3.73
C PRO A 575 -43.41 -10.80 -4.33
N PHE A 576 -44.43 -11.12 -3.54
CA PHE A 576 -45.63 -11.86 -3.96
C PHE A 576 -46.87 -11.12 -3.46
N PRO A 577 -47.26 -10.02 -4.13
CA PRO A 577 -48.45 -9.29 -3.72
C PRO A 577 -49.67 -10.21 -3.90
N GLU A 578 -50.49 -10.36 -2.86
CA GLU A 578 -51.80 -10.98 -3.02
C GLU A 578 -52.58 -10.18 -4.07
N ASP A 579 -53.12 -10.86 -5.10
CA ASP A 579 -54.01 -10.25 -6.07
C ASP A 579 -55.17 -9.58 -5.30
N LYS A 580 -55.10 -8.26 -5.15
CA LYS A 580 -56.21 -7.46 -4.62
C LYS A 580 -57.27 -7.36 -5.72
N GLU A 581 -58.04 -8.42 -5.90
CA GLU A 581 -59.35 -8.37 -6.54
C GLU A 581 -60.41 -7.77 -5.61
#